data_AF-A0A2G2F2W1-F1
#
_entry.id   AF-A0A2G2F2W1-F1
#
_cell.length_a   1.000
_cell.length_b   1.000
_cell.length_c   1.000
_cell.angle_alpha   90.00
_cell.angle_beta   90.00
_cell.angle_gamma   90.00
#
_symmetry.space_group_name_H-M   'P 1'
#
loop_
_entity.id
_entity.type
_entity.pdbx_description
1 polymer ?
#
loop_
_entity_poly.entity_id
_entity_poly.type
_entity_poly.pdbx_seq_one_letter_code
_entity_poly.pdbx_strand_id
1 'polypeptide(L)'
;MVTIIAFFALFSGIIATVAHSRNNYGSIKSISYFILGISVLILSIDYFKLEDESNRLIPLFLISVLSIHFFIGEVTKQKTAIFWNFIPIVASLSILLLPDLMGYGYMGFTLDSSVEVMLLALLSAVTPFLTHLAKLGIGNLIIRFGSIKWAENEENYLESLVSYAFIGGVAALGMFLLGNLGLLIAGTFYLSATFIARNKLGLKNDIISAASGAMFLIVFVPILLEIGGFKNLDFTRGEVLEGAFVAGFIIIFYDLLLRLARHNTGKWKFLLTFKALFVPLLAICLLGLAYTQLERLGGVLALAAIVMSMAILSITFALFKNTTYVALKLTTIGAVLLLTPYVKPVERTSSIDLSTLGIEESNGQDNEKKNEDKPKQPETPKGKSLEKGIGSWVIDSESSKVSFELGPDGGRTKGEFEKVEGKFNVKEDIESSTISVTLPVESLTTYNSMRDEHLMESDYFHEEKYPTMKFKSISFDPQGDGYRVIGDFTMMDVTNEIELTLKLVGIGEKEGKRIMVLWGKSQLDRTNFGMAPSSKEGNVVDFHFEVQLTER
;
A
#
# COMPACT_ATOMS: atom_id res chain seq x y z
N MET A 1 -16.11 -2.75 -1.25
CA MET A 1 -15.88 -2.38 -2.66
C MET A 1 -14.65 -3.09 -3.24
N VAL A 2 -13.49 -3.01 -2.57
CA VAL A 2 -12.22 -3.63 -2.98
C VAL A 2 -12.35 -5.11 -3.42
N THR A 3 -12.98 -5.95 -2.60
CA THR A 3 -13.16 -7.39 -2.88
C THR A 3 -13.93 -7.66 -4.19
N ILE A 4 -14.97 -6.87 -4.48
CA ILE A 4 -15.78 -7.01 -5.69
C ILE A 4 -14.93 -6.68 -6.92
N ILE A 5 -14.15 -5.60 -6.85
CA ILE A 5 -13.25 -5.19 -7.93
C ILE A 5 -12.16 -6.24 -8.13
N ALA A 6 -11.64 -6.82 -7.05
CA ALA A 6 -10.64 -7.86 -7.10
C ALA A 6 -11.15 -9.09 -7.87
N PHE A 7 -12.33 -9.61 -7.52
CA PHE A 7 -12.93 -10.74 -8.24
C PHE A 7 -13.25 -10.40 -9.71
N PHE A 8 -13.76 -9.20 -9.98
CA PHE A 8 -14.09 -8.77 -11.33
C PHE A 8 -12.84 -8.66 -12.23
N ALA A 9 -11.77 -8.03 -11.72
CA ALA A 9 -10.49 -7.94 -12.41
C ALA A 9 -9.88 -9.33 -12.64
N LEU A 10 -9.86 -10.19 -11.62
CA LEU A 10 -9.36 -11.57 -11.71
C LEU A 10 -10.11 -12.36 -12.79
N PHE A 11 -11.44 -12.34 -12.75
CA PHE A 11 -12.29 -13.07 -13.70
C PHE A 11 -12.12 -12.56 -15.13
N SER A 12 -12.08 -11.23 -15.32
CA SER A 12 -11.79 -10.61 -16.61
C SER A 12 -10.41 -11.02 -17.16
N GLY A 13 -9.40 -11.02 -16.31
CA GLY A 13 -8.05 -11.47 -16.67
C GLY A 13 -7.99 -12.95 -17.08
N ILE A 14 -8.76 -13.81 -16.41
CA ILE A 14 -8.91 -15.23 -16.76
C ILE A 14 -9.52 -15.38 -18.16
N ILE A 15 -10.66 -14.73 -18.42
CA ILE A 15 -11.32 -14.75 -19.73
C ILE A 15 -10.39 -14.24 -20.82
N ALA A 16 -9.71 -13.12 -20.57
CA ALA A 16 -8.79 -12.51 -21.51
C ALA A 16 -7.58 -13.42 -21.81
N THR A 17 -7.07 -14.14 -20.82
CA THR A 17 -5.98 -15.13 -21.01
C THR A 17 -6.43 -16.32 -21.84
N VAL A 18 -7.63 -16.85 -21.57
CA VAL A 18 -8.21 -17.94 -22.37
C VAL A 18 -8.43 -17.49 -23.82
N ALA A 19 -8.96 -16.29 -24.04
CA ALA A 19 -9.10 -15.73 -25.38
C ALA A 19 -7.76 -15.54 -26.09
N HIS A 20 -6.73 -15.11 -25.36
CA HIS A 20 -5.38 -14.97 -25.89
C HIS A 20 -4.80 -16.31 -26.37
N SER A 21 -4.96 -17.37 -25.57
CA SER A 21 -4.51 -18.72 -25.96
C SER A 21 -5.20 -19.22 -27.25
N ARG A 22 -6.46 -18.81 -27.47
CA ARG A 22 -7.28 -19.19 -28.63
C ARG A 22 -7.07 -18.28 -29.84
N ASN A 23 -6.12 -17.34 -29.78
CA ASN A 23 -5.85 -16.36 -30.83
C ASN A 23 -7.05 -15.44 -31.16
N ASN A 24 -8.01 -15.30 -30.24
CA ASN A 24 -9.19 -14.43 -30.38
C ASN A 24 -9.05 -13.14 -29.53
N TYR A 25 -7.82 -12.67 -29.35
CA TYR A 25 -7.51 -11.62 -28.38
C TYR A 25 -7.86 -10.21 -28.86
N GLY A 26 -7.92 -9.99 -30.18
CA GLY A 26 -8.17 -8.67 -30.76
C GLY A 26 -9.47 -8.04 -30.25
N SER A 27 -10.54 -8.84 -30.17
CA SER A 27 -11.87 -8.39 -29.74
C SER A 27 -11.95 -8.10 -28.23
N ILE A 28 -11.12 -8.76 -27.42
CA ILE A 28 -11.20 -8.67 -25.94
C ILE A 28 -10.21 -7.64 -25.39
N LYS A 29 -9.15 -7.30 -26.14
CA LYS A 29 -8.10 -6.38 -25.69
C LYS A 29 -8.65 -5.04 -25.20
N SER A 30 -9.52 -4.39 -25.97
CA SER A 30 -10.09 -3.09 -25.58
C SER A 30 -11.00 -3.18 -24.36
N ILE A 31 -11.77 -4.27 -24.23
CA ILE A 31 -12.59 -4.56 -23.05
C ILE A 31 -11.70 -4.72 -21.82
N SER A 32 -10.58 -5.45 -21.94
CA SER A 32 -9.64 -5.64 -20.82
C SER A 32 -9.01 -4.33 -20.35
N TYR A 33 -8.62 -3.45 -21.26
CA TYR A 33 -8.11 -2.12 -20.88
C TYR A 33 -9.19 -1.23 -20.26
N PHE A 34 -10.42 -1.31 -20.76
CA PHE A 34 -11.55 -0.60 -20.16
C PHE A 34 -11.80 -1.06 -18.73
N ILE A 35 -11.80 -2.37 -18.49
CA ILE A 35 -11.95 -2.96 -17.16
C ILE A 35 -10.79 -2.55 -16.26
N LEU A 36 -9.56 -2.57 -16.74
CA LEU A 36 -8.40 -2.10 -15.96
C LEU A 36 -8.56 -0.64 -15.52
N GLY A 37 -8.90 0.25 -16.46
CA GLY A 37 -9.09 1.67 -16.17
C GLY A 37 -10.24 1.92 -15.20
N ILE A 38 -11.39 1.28 -15.41
CA ILE A 38 -12.55 1.47 -14.53
C ILE A 38 -12.31 0.90 -13.12
N SER A 39 -11.60 -0.24 -12.99
CA SER A 39 -11.26 -0.80 -11.68
C SER A 39 -10.42 0.16 -10.86
N VAL A 40 -9.39 0.77 -11.44
CA VAL A 40 -8.54 1.74 -10.75
C VAL A 40 -9.29 3.03 -10.43
N LEU A 41 -10.13 3.53 -11.35
CA LEU A 41 -10.97 4.72 -11.11
C LEU A 41 -11.96 4.50 -9.97
N ILE A 42 -12.62 3.34 -9.91
CA ILE A 42 -13.57 3.03 -8.83
C ILE A 42 -12.83 2.92 -7.50
N LEU A 43 -11.68 2.24 -7.45
CA LEU A 43 -10.85 2.19 -6.24
C LEU A 43 -10.39 3.57 -5.79
N SER A 44 -10.16 4.49 -6.74
CA SER A 44 -9.72 5.84 -6.44
C SER A 44 -10.79 6.70 -5.75
N ILE A 45 -12.07 6.32 -5.83
CA ILE A 45 -13.20 7.13 -5.28
C ILE A 45 -13.00 7.43 -3.80
N ASP A 46 -12.59 6.44 -3.02
CA ASP A 46 -12.47 6.54 -1.57
C ASP A 46 -11.31 7.46 -1.13
N TYR A 47 -10.44 7.88 -2.05
CA TYR A 47 -9.27 8.74 -1.79
C TYR A 47 -9.47 10.20 -2.21
N PHE A 48 -10.62 10.54 -2.79
CA PHE A 48 -11.02 11.92 -3.00
C PHE A 48 -11.64 12.47 -1.71
N LYS A 49 -11.17 13.62 -1.25
CA LYS A 49 -11.70 14.32 -0.07
C LYS A 49 -12.06 15.76 -0.45
N LEU A 50 -13.08 16.30 0.20
CA LEU A 50 -13.47 17.72 0.12
C LEU A 50 -13.75 18.20 1.55
N GLU A 51 -13.72 19.52 1.77
CA GLU A 51 -13.97 20.10 3.11
C GLU A 51 -15.37 19.75 3.67
N ASP A 52 -16.37 19.60 2.81
CA ASP A 52 -17.67 18.99 3.14
C ASP A 52 -17.66 17.50 2.73
N GLU A 53 -18.09 16.60 3.62
CA GLU A 53 -18.00 15.12 3.51
C GLU A 53 -18.58 14.48 2.23
N SER A 54 -19.20 15.25 1.34
CA SER A 54 -19.81 14.76 0.12
C SER A 54 -19.22 15.41 -1.13
N ASN A 55 -18.14 14.84 -1.69
CA ASN A 55 -17.93 15.02 -3.13
C ASN A 55 -17.22 13.88 -3.87
N ARG A 56 -17.98 13.20 -4.75
CA ARG A 56 -17.52 12.13 -5.66
C ARG A 56 -17.50 12.58 -7.13
N LEU A 57 -17.61 13.88 -7.40
CA LEU A 57 -17.84 14.41 -8.76
C LEU A 57 -16.70 14.12 -9.74
N ILE A 58 -15.44 14.40 -9.37
CA ILE A 58 -14.27 14.17 -10.25
C ILE A 58 -14.13 12.69 -10.65
N PRO A 59 -14.09 11.72 -9.71
CA PRO A 59 -13.93 10.32 -10.11
C PRO A 59 -15.13 9.80 -10.93
N LEU A 60 -16.36 10.21 -10.61
CA LEU A 60 -17.54 9.86 -11.41
C LEU A 60 -17.48 10.47 -12.82
N PHE A 61 -16.98 11.69 -12.95
CA PHE A 61 -16.75 12.32 -14.25
C PHE A 61 -15.73 11.54 -15.08
N LEU A 62 -14.57 11.17 -14.50
CA LEU A 62 -13.55 10.39 -15.19
C LEU A 62 -14.08 9.01 -15.63
N ILE A 63 -14.87 8.34 -14.79
CA ILE A 63 -15.54 7.07 -15.14
C ILE A 63 -16.52 7.27 -16.31
N SER A 64 -17.30 8.35 -16.29
CA SER A 64 -18.27 8.67 -17.33
C SER A 64 -17.57 8.94 -18.67
N VAL A 65 -16.50 9.75 -18.65
CA VAL A 65 -15.64 9.99 -19.81
C VAL A 65 -15.13 8.66 -20.37
N LEU A 66 -14.47 7.84 -19.56
CA LEU A 66 -13.91 6.58 -20.04
C LEU A 66 -14.97 5.66 -20.66
N SER A 67 -16.14 5.57 -20.03
CA SER A 67 -17.25 4.71 -20.47
C SER A 67 -17.88 5.16 -21.78
N ILE A 68 -18.18 6.46 -21.92
CA ILE A 68 -18.75 7.03 -23.14
C ILE A 68 -17.77 6.88 -24.31
N HIS A 69 -16.49 7.20 -24.11
CA HIS A 69 -15.50 7.11 -25.18
C HIS A 69 -15.18 5.67 -25.56
N PHE A 70 -15.20 4.73 -24.62
CA PHE A 70 -15.13 3.31 -24.92
C PHE A 70 -16.30 2.86 -25.80
N PHE A 71 -17.53 3.22 -25.44
CA PHE A 71 -18.72 2.89 -26.22
C PHE A 71 -18.64 3.46 -27.65
N ILE A 72 -18.31 4.75 -27.78
CA ILE A 72 -18.13 5.41 -29.09
C ILE A 72 -17.00 4.73 -29.88
N GLY A 73 -15.87 4.41 -29.25
CA GLY A 73 -14.75 3.71 -29.88
C GLY A 73 -15.12 2.32 -30.40
N GLU A 74 -16.03 1.62 -29.71
CA GLU A 74 -16.50 0.30 -30.13
C GLU A 74 -17.55 0.38 -31.25
N VAL A 75 -18.49 1.34 -31.19
CA VAL A 75 -19.47 1.60 -32.25
C VAL A 75 -18.79 2.10 -33.54
N THR A 76 -17.74 2.90 -33.41
CA THR A 76 -17.05 3.52 -34.55
C THR A 76 -15.83 2.73 -35.04
N LYS A 77 -15.59 1.53 -34.52
CA LYS A 77 -14.38 0.74 -34.80
C LYS A 77 -14.13 0.40 -36.27
N GLN A 78 -15.18 0.35 -37.08
CA GLN A 78 -15.12 0.08 -38.52
C GLN A 78 -15.09 1.37 -39.37
N LYS A 79 -15.28 2.54 -38.77
CA LYS A 79 -15.30 3.83 -39.47
C LYS A 79 -13.90 4.43 -39.50
N THR A 80 -13.48 4.94 -40.66
CA THR A 80 -12.14 5.53 -40.89
C THR A 80 -12.10 7.05 -40.72
N ALA A 81 -13.25 7.70 -40.51
CA ALA A 81 -13.33 9.15 -40.43
C ALA A 81 -12.51 9.70 -39.24
N ILE A 82 -11.61 10.64 -39.53
CA ILE A 82 -10.68 11.19 -38.53
C ILE A 82 -11.38 12.11 -37.51
N PHE A 83 -12.56 12.66 -37.86
CA PHE A 83 -13.32 13.60 -37.01
C PHE A 83 -13.63 13.04 -35.61
N TRP A 84 -13.84 11.72 -35.48
CA TRP A 84 -14.09 11.08 -34.19
C TRP A 84 -12.99 11.35 -33.16
N ASN A 85 -11.74 11.58 -33.61
CA ASN A 85 -10.60 11.84 -32.73
C ASN A 85 -10.70 13.19 -32.00
N PHE A 86 -11.58 14.11 -32.43
CA PHE A 86 -11.83 15.36 -31.70
C PHE A 86 -12.75 15.18 -30.50
N ILE A 87 -13.46 14.05 -30.36
CA ILE A 87 -14.38 13.83 -29.24
C ILE A 87 -13.67 13.84 -27.88
N PRO A 88 -12.58 13.09 -27.66
CA PRO A 88 -11.79 13.19 -26.42
C PRO A 88 -11.28 14.61 -26.14
N ILE A 89 -10.91 15.33 -27.20
CA ILE A 89 -10.40 16.70 -27.10
C ILE A 89 -11.50 17.64 -26.60
N VAL A 90 -12.69 17.59 -27.23
CA VAL A 90 -13.85 18.37 -26.79
C VAL A 90 -14.30 17.98 -25.39
N ALA A 91 -14.25 16.69 -25.05
CA ALA A 91 -14.59 16.21 -23.70
C ALA A 91 -13.65 16.77 -22.63
N SER A 92 -12.37 16.99 -22.93
CA SER A 92 -11.45 17.60 -21.96
C SER A 92 -11.86 19.03 -21.57
N LEU A 93 -12.48 19.79 -22.49
CA LEU A 93 -13.00 21.13 -22.21
C LEU A 93 -14.17 21.12 -21.23
N SER A 94 -14.92 20.01 -21.16
CA SER A 94 -16.05 19.89 -20.23
C SER A 94 -15.66 19.85 -18.76
N ILE A 95 -14.36 19.70 -18.44
CA ILE A 95 -13.82 19.83 -17.07
C ILE A 95 -14.11 21.22 -16.50
N LEU A 96 -14.09 22.27 -17.32
CA LEU A 96 -14.40 23.64 -16.89
C LEU A 96 -15.86 23.82 -16.46
N LEU A 97 -16.74 22.87 -16.79
CA LEU A 97 -18.14 22.89 -16.39
C LEU A 97 -18.35 22.24 -15.02
N LEU A 98 -17.33 21.61 -14.44
CA LEU A 98 -17.41 21.04 -13.10
C LEU A 98 -17.44 22.17 -12.06
N PRO A 99 -18.36 22.11 -11.08
CA PRO A 99 -18.43 23.11 -10.02
C PRO A 99 -17.17 23.06 -9.15
N ASP A 100 -16.76 24.25 -8.70
CA ASP A 100 -15.55 24.59 -7.95
C ASP A 100 -14.61 23.42 -7.62
N LEU A 101 -13.65 23.18 -8.53
CA LEU A 101 -12.63 22.14 -8.36
C LEU A 101 -11.56 22.53 -7.33
N MET A 102 -11.54 23.77 -6.86
CA MET A 102 -10.59 24.22 -5.84
C MET A 102 -10.95 23.58 -4.49
N GLY A 103 -9.93 23.13 -3.75
CA GLY A 103 -10.13 22.48 -2.44
C GLY A 103 -10.45 20.98 -2.49
N TYR A 104 -10.57 20.37 -3.68
CA TYR A 104 -10.57 18.90 -3.79
C TYR A 104 -9.18 18.36 -3.45
N GLY A 105 -9.13 17.43 -2.51
CA GLY A 105 -7.95 16.65 -2.17
C GLY A 105 -7.95 15.27 -2.84
N TYR A 106 -6.82 14.82 -3.37
CA TYR A 106 -6.59 13.42 -3.74
C TYR A 106 -5.29 12.93 -3.11
N MET A 107 -5.37 11.92 -2.24
CA MET A 107 -4.22 11.36 -1.52
C MET A 107 -3.33 12.44 -0.84
N GLY A 108 -3.97 13.46 -0.24
CA GLY A 108 -3.26 14.55 0.45
C GLY A 108 -2.75 15.68 -0.45
N PHE A 109 -2.97 15.60 -1.77
CA PHE A 109 -2.68 16.69 -2.71
C PHE A 109 -3.94 17.52 -2.99
N THR A 110 -3.89 18.83 -2.76
CA THR A 110 -5.01 19.74 -3.01
C THR A 110 -4.99 20.27 -4.44
N LEU A 111 -6.19 20.46 -5.00
CA LEU A 111 -6.37 21.09 -6.29
C LEU A 111 -6.41 22.61 -6.15
N ASP A 112 -5.42 23.26 -6.76
CA ASP A 112 -5.28 24.72 -6.73
C ASP A 112 -5.80 25.37 -8.02
N SER A 113 -5.96 24.60 -9.11
CA SER A 113 -6.31 25.14 -10.43
C SER A 113 -7.10 24.16 -11.30
N SER A 114 -8.33 24.51 -11.64
CA SER A 114 -9.15 23.79 -12.63
C SER A 114 -8.56 23.84 -14.04
N VAL A 115 -7.78 24.88 -14.35
CA VAL A 115 -7.14 25.07 -15.65
C VAL A 115 -6.04 24.03 -15.87
N GLU A 116 -5.26 23.70 -14.84
CA GLU A 116 -4.21 22.68 -14.93
C GLU A 116 -4.78 21.29 -15.21
N VAL A 117 -5.90 20.94 -14.55
CA VAL A 117 -6.66 19.71 -14.79
C VAL A 117 -7.12 19.64 -16.25
N MET A 118 -7.71 20.72 -16.76
CA MET A 118 -8.16 20.80 -18.15
C MET A 118 -6.99 20.69 -19.13
N LEU A 119 -5.90 21.44 -18.93
CA LEU A 119 -4.74 21.44 -19.81
C LEU A 119 -4.11 20.05 -19.89
N LEU A 120 -3.98 19.36 -18.75
CA LEU A 120 -3.45 18.00 -18.72
C LEU A 120 -4.38 17.01 -19.45
N ALA A 121 -5.70 17.11 -19.22
CA ALA A 121 -6.68 16.28 -19.92
C ALA A 121 -6.64 16.51 -21.44
N LEU A 122 -6.55 17.78 -21.86
CA LEU A 122 -6.43 18.17 -23.27
C LEU A 122 -5.16 17.61 -23.89
N LEU A 123 -4.01 17.82 -23.25
CA LEU A 123 -2.71 17.33 -23.71
C LEU A 123 -2.76 15.80 -23.88
N SER A 124 -3.29 15.10 -22.90
CA SER A 124 -3.43 13.63 -22.90
C SER A 124 -4.35 13.14 -24.02
N ALA A 125 -5.48 13.82 -24.24
CA ALA A 125 -6.43 13.49 -25.31
C ALA A 125 -5.86 13.73 -26.71
N VAL A 126 -5.04 14.77 -26.87
CA VAL A 126 -4.40 15.15 -28.15
C VAL A 126 -3.18 14.26 -28.47
N THR A 127 -2.62 13.59 -27.47
CA THR A 127 -1.35 12.87 -27.60
C THR A 127 -1.32 11.80 -28.71
N PRO A 128 -2.33 10.93 -28.90
CA PRO A 128 -2.33 9.96 -30.00
C PRO A 128 -2.22 10.62 -31.37
N PHE A 129 -2.83 11.80 -31.53
CA PHE A 129 -2.73 12.59 -32.76
C PHE A 129 -1.33 13.19 -32.95
N LEU A 130 -0.74 13.77 -31.89
CA LEU A 130 0.64 14.29 -31.95
C LEU A 130 1.66 13.20 -32.26
N THR A 131 1.46 12.01 -31.69
CA THR A 131 2.30 10.83 -31.94
C THR A 131 2.26 10.46 -33.43
N HIS A 132 1.07 10.46 -34.03
CA HIS A 132 0.90 10.22 -35.47
C HIS A 132 1.58 11.30 -36.33
N LEU A 133 1.40 12.59 -35.99
CA LEU A 133 2.04 13.68 -36.71
C LEU A 133 3.57 13.62 -36.63
N ALA A 134 4.11 13.35 -35.44
CA ALA A 134 5.54 13.19 -35.24
C ALA A 134 6.10 12.03 -36.07
N LYS A 135 5.39 10.91 -36.16
CA LYS A 135 5.74 9.78 -37.04
C LYS A 135 5.82 10.21 -38.51
N LEU A 136 4.80 10.90 -39.03
CA LEU A 136 4.80 11.40 -40.41
C LEU A 136 5.96 12.37 -40.66
N GLY A 137 6.22 13.28 -39.71
CA GLY A 137 7.31 14.24 -39.78
C GLY A 137 8.67 13.56 -39.86
N ILE A 138 8.95 12.62 -38.96
CA ILE A 138 10.22 11.90 -38.93
C ILE A 138 10.38 11.03 -40.19
N GLY A 139 9.33 10.32 -40.61
CA GLY A 139 9.36 9.53 -41.84
C GLY A 139 9.73 10.38 -43.07
N ASN A 140 9.09 11.55 -43.22
CA ASN A 140 9.42 12.49 -44.29
C ASN A 140 10.84 13.04 -44.19
N LEU A 141 11.35 13.29 -42.98
CA LEU A 141 12.70 13.81 -42.77
C LEU A 141 13.76 12.76 -43.11
N ILE A 142 13.53 11.51 -42.74
CA ILE A 142 14.38 10.36 -43.11
C ILE A 142 14.43 10.20 -44.64
N ILE A 143 13.28 10.23 -45.32
CA ILE A 143 13.22 10.11 -46.79
C ILE A 143 13.92 11.29 -47.48
N ARG A 144 13.80 12.50 -46.92
CA ARG A 144 14.33 13.73 -47.52
C ARG A 144 15.84 13.92 -47.33
N PHE A 145 16.41 13.41 -46.24
CA PHE A 145 17.81 13.65 -45.86
C PHE A 145 18.66 12.38 -45.71
N GLY A 146 18.09 11.19 -45.86
CA GLY A 146 18.80 9.92 -45.64
C GLY A 146 18.83 9.01 -46.87
N SER A 147 20.01 8.47 -47.18
CA SER A 147 20.20 7.22 -47.93
C SER A 147 19.99 5.96 -47.05
N ILE A 148 19.47 6.16 -45.84
CA ILE A 148 19.36 5.14 -44.79
C ILE A 148 18.21 4.18 -45.14
N LYS A 149 18.55 2.91 -45.37
CA LYS A 149 17.56 1.82 -45.54
C LYS A 149 17.28 1.21 -44.17
N TRP A 150 16.05 1.36 -43.69
CA TRP A 150 15.58 0.74 -42.46
C TRP A 150 15.05 -0.66 -42.76
N ALA A 151 15.32 -1.62 -41.87
CA ALA A 151 14.59 -2.87 -41.89
C ALA A 151 13.17 -2.65 -41.31
N GLU A 152 12.17 -3.41 -41.78
CA GLU A 152 10.76 -3.21 -41.43
C GLU A 152 10.48 -3.33 -39.91
N ASN A 153 11.33 -4.05 -39.18
CA ASN A 153 11.32 -4.15 -37.72
C ASN A 153 11.80 -2.87 -37.02
N GLU A 154 12.75 -2.13 -37.61
CA GLU A 154 13.33 -0.90 -37.04
C GLU A 154 12.40 0.31 -37.19
N GLU A 155 11.56 0.34 -38.23
CA GLU A 155 10.52 1.38 -38.39
C GLU A 155 9.47 1.31 -37.26
N ASN A 156 9.11 0.10 -36.82
CA ASN A 156 8.24 -0.09 -35.67
C ASN A 156 8.90 0.41 -34.38
N TYR A 157 10.23 0.30 -34.26
CA TYR A 157 10.96 0.79 -33.09
C TYR A 157 10.90 2.31 -32.98
N LEU A 158 11.01 3.03 -34.10
CA LEU A 158 10.84 4.48 -34.13
C LEU A 158 9.43 4.90 -33.69
N GLU A 159 8.39 4.24 -34.20
CA GLU A 159 7.00 4.49 -33.78
C GLU A 159 6.83 4.26 -32.27
N SER A 160 7.47 3.22 -31.76
CA SER A 160 7.49 2.86 -30.34
C SER A 160 8.15 3.96 -29.49
N LEU A 161 9.29 4.46 -29.94
CA LEU A 161 10.08 5.47 -29.25
C LEU A 161 9.34 6.83 -29.18
N VAL A 162 8.76 7.27 -30.29
CA VAL A 162 7.97 8.51 -30.34
C VAL A 162 6.77 8.42 -29.40
N SER A 163 6.03 7.32 -29.47
CA SER A 163 4.89 7.08 -28.56
C SER A 163 5.35 7.16 -27.10
N TYR A 164 6.46 6.48 -26.77
CA TYR A 164 7.00 6.45 -25.41
C TYR A 164 7.42 7.83 -24.90
N ALA A 165 8.07 8.66 -25.73
CA ALA A 165 8.46 10.01 -25.34
C ALA A 165 7.25 10.87 -24.96
N PHE A 166 6.17 10.80 -25.74
CA PHE A 166 4.93 11.51 -25.43
C PHE A 166 4.25 10.97 -24.15
N ILE A 167 4.21 9.65 -23.98
CA ILE A 167 3.65 9.00 -22.79
C ILE A 167 4.41 9.42 -21.53
N GLY A 168 5.74 9.32 -21.56
CA GLY A 168 6.61 9.69 -20.45
C GLY A 168 6.50 11.18 -20.14
N GLY A 169 6.45 12.03 -21.17
CA GLY A 169 6.25 13.47 -21.01
C GLY A 169 4.92 13.82 -20.35
N VAL A 170 3.81 13.22 -20.81
CA VAL A 170 2.48 13.44 -20.21
C VAL A 170 2.41 12.90 -18.78
N ALA A 171 2.98 11.73 -18.52
CA ALA A 171 3.01 11.16 -17.17
C ALA A 171 3.84 12.03 -16.21
N ALA A 172 5.03 12.47 -16.64
CA ALA A 172 5.90 13.33 -15.84
C ALA A 172 5.26 14.70 -15.58
N LEU A 173 4.66 15.32 -16.60
CA LEU A 173 3.97 16.59 -16.48
C LEU A 173 2.72 16.48 -15.60
N GLY A 174 1.97 15.38 -15.72
CA GLY A 174 0.82 15.10 -14.85
C GLY A 174 1.24 14.94 -13.40
N MET A 175 2.29 14.15 -13.13
CA MET A 175 2.83 13.99 -11.79
C MET A 175 3.38 15.31 -11.22
N PHE A 176 4.05 16.12 -12.04
CA PHE A 176 4.60 17.41 -11.64
C PHE A 176 3.53 18.43 -11.27
N LEU A 177 2.46 18.56 -12.10
CA LEU A 177 1.42 19.55 -11.86
C LEU A 177 0.42 19.11 -10.79
N LEU A 178 0.00 17.85 -10.81
CA LEU A 178 -1.18 17.37 -10.07
C LEU A 178 -0.91 16.06 -9.30
N GLY A 179 0.35 15.66 -9.13
CA GLY A 179 0.71 14.44 -8.40
C GLY A 179 0.04 13.17 -8.96
N ASN A 180 -0.41 12.29 -8.06
CA ASN A 180 -1.09 11.04 -8.44
C ASN A 180 -2.42 11.28 -9.18
N LEU A 181 -3.10 12.40 -8.90
CA LEU A 181 -4.32 12.79 -9.61
C LEU A 181 -4.04 13.10 -11.08
N GLY A 182 -2.91 13.77 -11.35
CA GLY A 182 -2.47 14.04 -12.71
C GLY A 182 -2.28 12.77 -13.54
N LEU A 183 -1.66 11.74 -12.96
CA LEU A 183 -1.54 10.43 -13.62
C LEU A 183 -2.89 9.77 -13.88
N LEU A 184 -3.85 9.90 -12.96
CA LEU A 184 -5.20 9.36 -13.12
C LEU A 184 -5.96 10.05 -14.27
N ILE A 185 -5.89 11.38 -14.34
CA ILE A 185 -6.46 12.18 -15.44
C ILE A 185 -5.78 11.83 -16.76
N ALA A 186 -4.45 11.84 -16.78
CA ALA A 186 -3.66 11.54 -17.95
C ALA A 186 -3.98 10.14 -18.50
N GLY A 187 -3.95 9.12 -17.64
CA GLY A 187 -4.29 7.75 -18.01
C GLY A 187 -5.71 7.62 -18.56
N THR A 188 -6.67 8.34 -17.98
CA THR A 188 -8.08 8.32 -18.40
C THR A 188 -8.25 8.93 -19.79
N PHE A 189 -7.78 10.15 -20.01
CA PHE A 189 -7.96 10.85 -21.30
C PHE A 189 -7.10 10.23 -22.40
N TYR A 190 -5.90 9.75 -22.07
CA TYR A 190 -5.04 9.05 -23.00
C TYR A 190 -5.64 7.70 -23.45
N LEU A 191 -6.15 6.89 -22.51
CA LEU A 191 -6.84 5.62 -22.84
C LEU A 191 -8.12 5.87 -23.65
N SER A 192 -8.92 6.87 -23.24
CA SER A 192 -10.16 7.25 -23.94
C SER A 192 -9.88 7.67 -25.38
N ALA A 193 -8.84 8.48 -25.61
CA ALA A 193 -8.43 8.87 -26.94
C ALA A 193 -7.92 7.68 -27.76
N THR A 194 -7.22 6.75 -27.13
CA THR A 194 -6.72 5.52 -27.78
C THR A 194 -7.87 4.63 -28.27
N PHE A 195 -8.94 4.46 -27.48
CA PHE A 195 -10.10 3.67 -27.92
C PHE A 195 -10.74 4.20 -29.20
N ILE A 196 -10.80 5.53 -29.33
CA ILE A 196 -11.41 6.18 -30.48
C ILE A 196 -10.45 6.23 -31.67
N ALA A 197 -9.17 6.50 -31.43
CA ALA A 197 -8.13 6.59 -32.46
C ALA A 197 -7.79 5.24 -33.10
N ARG A 198 -8.11 4.13 -32.43
CA ARG A 198 -7.92 2.75 -32.93
C ARG A 198 -8.39 2.63 -34.37
N ASN A 199 -7.51 2.11 -35.24
CA ASN A 199 -7.71 1.89 -36.68
C ASN A 199 -7.92 3.16 -37.55
N LYS A 200 -7.82 4.37 -36.99
CA LYS A 200 -8.01 5.63 -37.73
C LYS A 200 -6.70 6.37 -38.02
N LEU A 201 -5.70 6.21 -37.15
CA LEU A 201 -4.38 6.86 -37.27
C LEU A 201 -3.27 5.93 -37.80
N GLY A 202 -3.61 4.71 -38.24
CA GLY A 202 -2.61 3.75 -38.74
C GLY A 202 -1.52 3.36 -37.72
N LEU A 203 -1.74 3.64 -36.43
CA LEU A 203 -0.80 3.32 -35.35
C LEU A 203 -0.99 1.86 -34.92
N LYS A 204 0.11 1.12 -34.72
CA LYS A 204 0.06 -0.21 -34.11
C LYS A 204 -0.37 -0.06 -32.64
N ASN A 205 -1.63 -0.38 -32.39
CA ASN A 205 -2.39 -0.07 -31.16
C ASN A 205 -1.82 -0.68 -29.85
N ASP A 206 -0.86 -1.59 -29.96
CA ASP A 206 -0.40 -2.41 -28.84
C ASP A 206 0.50 -1.64 -27.87
N ILE A 207 1.33 -0.72 -28.36
CA ILE A 207 2.24 0.08 -27.54
C ILE A 207 1.49 1.16 -26.77
N ILE A 208 0.61 1.86 -27.49
CA ILE A 208 -0.23 2.94 -26.94
C ILE A 208 -1.16 2.39 -25.85
N SER A 209 -1.82 1.27 -26.12
CA SER A 209 -2.67 0.62 -25.12
C SER A 209 -1.85 0.05 -23.94
N ALA A 210 -0.64 -0.49 -24.18
CA ALA A 210 0.21 -0.99 -23.10
C ALA A 210 0.61 0.12 -22.11
N ALA A 211 0.93 1.29 -22.64
CA ALA A 211 1.31 2.47 -21.87
C ALA A 211 0.16 3.04 -21.05
N SER A 212 -1.03 3.17 -21.63
CA SER A 212 -2.21 3.63 -20.89
C SER A 212 -2.52 2.67 -19.72
N GLY A 213 -2.42 1.36 -19.95
CA GLY A 213 -2.57 0.38 -18.88
C GLY A 213 -1.46 0.45 -17.82
N ALA A 214 -0.25 0.89 -18.18
CA ALA A 214 0.83 1.07 -17.21
C ALA A 214 0.60 2.30 -16.31
N MET A 215 0.07 3.41 -16.84
CA MET A 215 -0.31 4.57 -16.01
C MET A 215 -1.32 4.19 -14.91
N PHE A 216 -2.34 3.40 -15.26
CA PHE A 216 -3.30 2.90 -14.27
C PHE A 216 -2.67 1.97 -13.22
N LEU A 217 -1.71 1.12 -13.60
CA LEU A 217 -0.97 0.31 -12.63
C LEU A 217 -0.11 1.17 -11.71
N ILE A 218 0.50 2.24 -12.22
CA ILE A 218 1.29 3.17 -11.40
C ILE A 218 0.39 3.87 -10.38
N VAL A 219 -0.81 4.30 -10.77
CA VAL A 219 -1.79 4.90 -9.84
C VAL A 219 -2.35 3.87 -8.85
N PHE A 220 -2.42 2.60 -9.25
CA PHE A 220 -2.86 1.54 -8.35
C PHE A 220 -1.86 1.27 -7.21
N VAL A 221 -0.57 1.49 -7.42
CA VAL A 221 0.47 1.26 -6.39
C VAL A 221 0.24 2.09 -5.12
N PRO A 222 0.09 3.42 -5.15
CA PRO A 222 -0.17 4.19 -3.92
C PRO A 222 -1.50 3.81 -3.26
N ILE A 223 -2.54 3.44 -4.03
CA ILE A 223 -3.79 2.91 -3.47
C ILE A 223 -3.51 1.64 -2.66
N LEU A 224 -2.74 0.72 -3.24
CA LEU A 224 -2.38 -0.53 -2.60
C LEU A 224 -1.53 -0.32 -1.35
N LEU A 225 -0.56 0.60 -1.40
CA LEU A 225 0.29 0.96 -0.25
C LEU A 225 -0.56 1.53 0.88
N GLU A 226 -1.50 2.41 0.58
CA GLU A 226 -2.41 3.01 1.57
C GLU A 226 -3.32 1.95 2.20
N ILE A 227 -3.90 1.03 1.41
CA ILE A 227 -4.64 -0.13 1.94
C ILE A 227 -3.75 -0.96 2.89
N GLY A 228 -2.47 -1.07 2.56
CA GLY A 228 -1.47 -1.76 3.36
C GLY A 228 -0.81 -0.92 4.44
N GLY A 229 -1.23 0.32 4.73
CA GLY A 229 -0.61 1.15 5.76
C GLY A 229 0.86 1.54 5.49
N PHE A 230 1.29 1.54 4.23
CA PHE A 230 2.63 1.97 3.82
C PHE A 230 2.60 3.34 3.15
N LYS A 231 3.56 4.20 3.48
CA LYS A 231 3.67 5.54 2.88
C LYS A 231 4.23 5.49 1.45
N ASN A 232 5.34 4.79 1.26
CA ASN A 232 6.11 4.80 0.02
C ASN A 232 6.63 3.40 -0.33
N LEU A 233 6.89 3.19 -1.62
CA LEU A 233 7.57 2.00 -2.14
C LEU A 233 9.05 2.33 -2.42
N ASP A 234 9.96 1.75 -1.65
CA ASP A 234 11.39 2.01 -1.74
C ASP A 234 12.14 0.83 -2.38
N PHE A 235 12.70 1.06 -3.57
CA PHE A 235 13.45 0.06 -4.35
C PHE A 235 14.84 -0.28 -3.78
N THR A 236 15.29 0.39 -2.72
CA THR A 236 16.52 0.01 -2.01
C THR A 236 16.30 -1.17 -1.05
N ARG A 237 15.05 -1.48 -0.71
CA ARG A 237 14.67 -2.56 0.21
C ARG A 237 14.70 -3.92 -0.48
N GLY A 238 15.23 -4.94 0.21
CA GLY A 238 15.40 -6.29 -0.33
C GLY A 238 14.08 -6.94 -0.73
N GLU A 239 13.05 -6.77 0.08
CA GLU A 239 11.70 -7.27 -0.15
C GLU A 239 10.98 -6.62 -1.34
N VAL A 240 11.29 -5.36 -1.64
CA VAL A 240 10.77 -4.67 -2.83
C VAL A 240 11.47 -5.20 -4.07
N LEU A 241 12.80 -5.41 -4.00
CA LEU A 241 13.55 -6.04 -5.09
C LEU A 241 13.06 -7.46 -5.37
N GLU A 242 12.76 -8.26 -4.33
CA GLU A 242 12.16 -9.59 -4.47
C GLU A 242 10.87 -9.54 -5.30
N GLY A 243 9.92 -8.68 -4.92
CA GLY A 243 8.68 -8.50 -5.67
C GLY A 243 8.92 -8.09 -7.13
N ALA A 244 9.94 -7.25 -7.39
CA ALA A 244 10.32 -6.87 -8.74
C ALA A 244 10.85 -8.05 -9.57
N PHE A 245 11.71 -8.90 -8.99
CA PHE A 245 12.19 -10.12 -9.65
C PHE A 245 11.06 -11.11 -9.92
N VAL A 246 10.13 -11.27 -8.97
CA VAL A 246 8.94 -12.11 -9.14
C VAL A 246 8.08 -11.62 -10.29
N ALA A 247 7.87 -10.32 -10.47
CA ALA A 247 7.17 -9.78 -11.64
C ALA A 247 7.86 -10.12 -12.97
N GLY A 248 9.19 -10.03 -13.02
CA GLY A 248 9.98 -10.44 -14.18
C GLY A 248 9.77 -11.91 -14.53
N PHE A 249 9.88 -12.79 -13.53
CA PHE A 249 9.59 -14.22 -13.67
C PHE A 249 8.17 -14.46 -14.18
N ILE A 250 7.16 -13.83 -13.56
CA ILE A 250 5.75 -13.96 -13.91
C ILE A 250 5.51 -13.60 -15.38
N ILE A 251 6.03 -12.46 -15.86
CA ILE A 251 5.82 -12.01 -17.24
C ILE A 251 6.47 -12.96 -18.24
N ILE A 252 7.74 -13.34 -18.02
CA ILE A 252 8.48 -14.21 -18.94
C ILE A 252 7.81 -15.58 -19.02
N PHE A 253 7.43 -16.14 -17.88
CA PHE A 253 6.82 -17.46 -17.81
C PHE A 253 5.42 -17.45 -18.43
N TYR A 254 4.63 -16.40 -18.18
CA TYR A 254 3.32 -16.19 -18.80
C TYR A 254 3.42 -16.09 -20.33
N ASP A 255 4.35 -15.27 -20.86
CA ASP A 255 4.58 -15.12 -22.30
C ASP A 255 4.97 -16.47 -22.94
N LEU A 256 5.90 -17.20 -22.32
CA LEU A 256 6.33 -18.51 -22.79
C LEU A 256 5.16 -19.49 -22.90
N LEU A 257 4.38 -19.65 -21.82
CA LEU A 257 3.29 -20.61 -21.79
C LEU A 257 2.16 -20.24 -22.77
N LEU A 258 1.86 -18.96 -22.94
CA LEU A 258 0.87 -18.52 -23.92
C LEU A 258 1.33 -18.73 -25.36
N ARG A 259 2.62 -18.49 -25.66
CA ARG A 259 3.18 -18.83 -26.98
C ARG A 259 3.04 -20.31 -27.26
N LEU A 260 3.45 -21.16 -26.31
CA LEU A 260 3.31 -22.61 -26.44
C LEU A 260 1.83 -23.02 -26.59
N ALA A 261 0.92 -22.42 -25.81
CA ALA A 261 -0.51 -22.72 -25.91
C ALA A 261 -1.09 -22.38 -27.29
N ARG A 262 -0.63 -21.28 -27.92
CA ARG A 262 -1.08 -20.88 -29.26
C ARG A 262 -0.63 -21.85 -30.35
N HIS A 263 0.57 -22.42 -30.23
CA HIS A 263 1.11 -23.39 -31.20
C HIS A 263 0.61 -24.83 -31.00
N ASN A 264 -0.08 -25.12 -29.90
CA ASN A 264 -0.60 -26.46 -29.61
C ASN A 264 -2.14 -26.50 -29.73
N THR A 265 -2.68 -27.72 -29.81
CA THR A 265 -4.12 -27.98 -29.90
C THR A 265 -4.58 -28.98 -28.83
N GLY A 266 -5.89 -29.15 -28.68
CA GLY A 266 -6.50 -30.12 -27.76
C GLY A 266 -6.08 -29.94 -26.29
N LYS A 267 -5.75 -31.05 -25.63
CA LYS A 267 -5.40 -31.10 -24.19
C LYS A 267 -4.17 -30.25 -23.85
N TRP A 268 -3.16 -30.20 -24.72
CA TRP A 268 -1.93 -29.43 -24.48
C TRP A 268 -2.19 -27.92 -24.45
N LYS A 269 -3.04 -27.42 -25.36
CA LYS A 269 -3.47 -26.02 -25.35
C LYS A 269 -4.14 -25.64 -24.03
N PHE A 270 -5.07 -26.48 -23.57
CA PHE A 270 -5.75 -26.29 -22.29
C PHE A 270 -4.77 -26.27 -21.13
N LEU A 271 -3.90 -27.28 -21.02
CA LEU A 271 -2.94 -27.42 -19.93
C LEU A 271 -1.94 -26.25 -19.88
N LEU A 272 -1.44 -25.79 -21.02
CA LEU A 272 -0.54 -24.64 -21.09
C LEU A 272 -1.23 -23.33 -20.72
N THR A 273 -2.49 -23.15 -21.16
CA THR A 273 -3.30 -21.97 -20.78
C THR A 273 -3.61 -21.97 -19.28
N PHE A 274 -3.94 -23.13 -18.72
CA PHE A 274 -4.15 -23.29 -17.29
C PHE A 274 -2.88 -22.95 -16.51
N LYS A 275 -1.72 -23.48 -16.91
CA LYS A 275 -0.43 -23.14 -16.28
C LYS A 275 -0.10 -21.65 -16.40
N ALA A 276 -0.45 -21.01 -17.52
CA ALA A 276 -0.23 -19.58 -17.72
C ALA A 276 -1.03 -18.75 -16.70
N LEU A 277 -2.20 -19.21 -16.27
CA LEU A 277 -2.95 -18.59 -15.18
C LEU A 277 -2.45 -18.98 -13.80
N PHE A 278 -2.22 -20.27 -13.60
CA PHE A 278 -1.93 -20.84 -12.29
C PHE A 278 -0.57 -20.39 -11.73
N VAL A 279 0.48 -20.36 -12.56
CA VAL A 279 1.83 -20.05 -12.06
C VAL A 279 1.96 -18.61 -11.54
N PRO A 280 1.48 -17.57 -12.24
CA PRO A 280 1.44 -16.22 -11.70
C PRO A 280 0.65 -16.10 -10.38
N LEU A 281 -0.53 -16.72 -10.33
CA LEU A 281 -1.38 -16.69 -9.13
C LEU A 281 -0.73 -17.41 -7.96
N LEU A 282 -0.09 -18.56 -8.22
CA LEU A 282 0.66 -19.31 -7.22
C LEU A 282 1.84 -18.49 -6.70
N ALA A 283 2.61 -17.83 -7.57
CA ALA A 283 3.75 -17.00 -7.15
C ALA A 283 3.31 -15.85 -6.23
N ILE A 284 2.23 -15.15 -6.60
CA ILE A 284 1.66 -14.06 -5.81
C ILE A 284 1.12 -14.58 -4.46
N CYS A 285 0.40 -15.71 -4.47
CA CYS A 285 -0.15 -16.33 -3.27
C CYS A 285 0.94 -16.83 -2.32
N LEU A 286 1.96 -17.51 -2.85
CA LEU A 286 3.11 -17.99 -2.05
C LEU A 286 3.84 -16.82 -1.40
N LEU A 287 4.02 -15.70 -2.11
CA LEU A 287 4.68 -14.53 -1.54
C LEU A 287 3.83 -13.90 -0.42
N GLY A 288 2.52 -13.79 -0.60
CA GLY A 288 1.59 -13.33 0.43
C GLY A 288 1.54 -14.26 1.66
N LEU A 289 1.51 -15.58 1.45
CA LEU A 289 1.54 -16.56 2.55
C LEU A 289 2.89 -16.62 3.24
N ALA A 290 3.99 -16.52 2.50
CA ALA A 290 5.31 -16.56 3.10
C ALA A 290 5.55 -15.33 3.99
N TYR A 291 4.95 -14.17 3.68
CA TYR A 291 4.95 -13.01 4.58
C TYR A 291 4.34 -13.33 5.95
N THR A 292 3.24 -14.10 6.01
CA THR A 292 2.65 -14.47 7.30
C THR A 292 3.56 -15.35 8.13
N GLN A 293 4.60 -15.96 7.53
CA GLN A 293 5.62 -16.73 8.23
C GLN A 293 6.87 -15.89 8.53
N LEU A 294 7.26 -15.05 7.58
CA LEU A 294 8.49 -14.29 7.56
C LEU A 294 8.19 -12.85 7.12
N GLU A 295 7.99 -11.96 8.09
CA GLU A 295 7.69 -10.54 7.85
C GLU A 295 8.70 -9.83 6.93
N ARG A 296 9.96 -10.31 6.92
CA ARG A 296 11.02 -9.81 6.03
C ARG A 296 10.76 -9.99 4.53
N LEU A 297 9.74 -10.76 4.13
CA LEU A 297 9.33 -10.91 2.73
C LEU A 297 8.44 -9.75 2.25
N GLY A 298 8.24 -8.73 3.10
CA GLY A 298 7.73 -7.41 2.73
C GLY A 298 6.23 -7.28 2.54
N GLY A 299 5.51 -8.38 2.36
CA GLY A 299 4.06 -8.39 2.31
C GLY A 299 3.51 -7.45 1.24
N VAL A 300 2.75 -6.43 1.63
CA VAL A 300 2.19 -5.44 0.68
C VAL A 300 3.28 -4.74 -0.13
N LEU A 301 4.46 -4.49 0.43
CA LEU A 301 5.55 -3.84 -0.31
C LEU A 301 6.03 -4.69 -1.48
N ALA A 302 6.17 -6.00 -1.26
CA ALA A 302 6.55 -6.93 -2.32
C ALA A 302 5.42 -7.09 -3.35
N LEU A 303 4.15 -7.15 -2.92
CA LEU A 303 2.99 -7.16 -3.82
C LEU A 303 2.89 -5.87 -4.66
N ALA A 304 3.14 -4.71 -4.05
CA ALA A 304 3.18 -3.42 -4.72
C ALA A 304 4.35 -3.34 -5.71
N ALA A 305 5.51 -3.88 -5.34
CA ALA A 305 6.65 -4.01 -6.24
C ALA A 305 6.35 -4.89 -7.45
N ILE A 306 5.58 -5.97 -7.28
CA ILE A 306 5.12 -6.80 -8.40
C ILE A 306 4.30 -5.96 -9.39
N VAL A 307 3.32 -5.19 -8.89
CA VAL A 307 2.44 -4.39 -9.74
C VAL A 307 3.20 -3.27 -10.44
N MET A 308 4.03 -2.53 -9.70
CA MET A 308 4.88 -1.47 -10.24
C MET A 308 5.80 -2.02 -11.33
N SER A 309 6.54 -3.09 -11.04
CA SER A 309 7.48 -3.69 -11.98
C SER A 309 6.75 -4.26 -13.21
N MET A 310 5.54 -4.78 -13.04
CA MET A 310 4.70 -5.20 -14.16
C MET A 310 4.28 -4.04 -15.05
N ALA A 311 4.04 -2.85 -14.49
CA ALA A 311 3.79 -1.64 -15.28
C ALA A 311 4.98 -1.32 -16.20
N ILE A 312 6.19 -1.21 -15.63
CA ILE A 312 7.41 -0.86 -16.38
C ILE A 312 7.78 -1.94 -17.41
N LEU A 313 7.82 -3.20 -16.99
CA LEU A 313 8.19 -4.31 -17.85
C LEU A 313 7.18 -4.48 -18.99
N SER A 314 5.88 -4.29 -18.73
CA SER A 314 4.88 -4.41 -19.80
C SER A 314 5.08 -3.42 -20.94
N ILE A 315 5.54 -2.20 -20.64
CA ILE A 315 5.88 -1.22 -21.67
C ILE A 315 7.10 -1.70 -22.43
N THR A 316 8.16 -2.11 -21.72
CA THR A 316 9.40 -2.62 -22.31
C THR A 316 9.13 -3.78 -23.28
N PHE A 317 8.33 -4.76 -22.89
CA PHE A 317 7.95 -5.86 -23.77
C PHE A 317 7.04 -5.43 -24.93
N ALA A 318 6.19 -4.43 -24.76
CA ALA A 318 5.43 -3.88 -25.87
C ALA A 318 6.37 -3.26 -26.93
N LEU A 319 7.43 -2.55 -26.51
CA LEU A 319 8.44 -1.97 -27.41
C LEU A 319 9.18 -3.05 -28.20
N PHE A 320 9.67 -4.11 -27.53
CA PHE A 320 10.55 -5.09 -28.17
C PHE A 320 9.84 -6.29 -28.81
N LYS A 321 8.69 -6.69 -28.27
CA LYS A 321 7.96 -7.90 -28.73
C LYS A 321 6.60 -7.60 -29.34
N ASN A 322 6.13 -6.34 -29.32
CA ASN A 322 4.80 -5.94 -29.76
C ASN A 322 3.68 -6.79 -29.13
N THR A 323 3.83 -7.08 -27.83
CA THR A 323 2.91 -7.91 -27.05
C THR A 323 2.33 -7.13 -25.88
N THR A 324 1.01 -7.20 -25.71
CA THR A 324 0.30 -6.59 -24.57
C THR A 324 -0.14 -7.65 -23.57
N TYR A 325 0.28 -7.52 -22.31
CA TYR A 325 -0.08 -8.45 -21.23
C TYR A 325 -1.25 -7.96 -20.35
N VAL A 326 -2.22 -7.23 -20.90
CA VAL A 326 -3.33 -6.68 -20.09
C VAL A 326 -4.13 -7.75 -19.33
N ALA A 327 -4.28 -8.95 -19.90
CA ALA A 327 -4.88 -10.09 -19.21
C ALA A 327 -4.12 -10.44 -17.91
N LEU A 328 -2.79 -10.51 -17.98
CA LEU A 328 -1.93 -10.74 -16.82
C LEU A 328 -1.98 -9.60 -15.81
N LYS A 329 -2.05 -8.34 -16.27
CA LYS A 329 -2.21 -7.16 -15.39
C LYS A 329 -3.48 -7.28 -14.55
N LEU A 330 -4.59 -7.64 -15.19
CA LEU A 330 -5.89 -7.82 -14.53
C LEU A 330 -5.88 -8.97 -13.52
N THR A 331 -5.32 -10.13 -13.88
CA THR A 331 -5.19 -11.25 -12.92
C THR A 331 -4.29 -10.89 -11.74
N THR A 332 -3.21 -10.14 -11.99
CA THR A 332 -2.26 -9.73 -10.95
C THR A 332 -2.92 -8.75 -9.98
N ILE A 333 -3.58 -7.70 -10.47
CA ILE A 333 -4.32 -6.77 -9.60
C ILE A 333 -5.39 -7.50 -8.79
N GLY A 334 -6.18 -8.36 -9.45
CA GLY A 334 -7.23 -9.11 -8.77
C GLY A 334 -6.68 -10.00 -7.64
N ALA A 335 -5.57 -10.70 -7.89
CA ALA A 335 -4.93 -11.52 -6.88
C ALA A 335 -4.32 -10.70 -5.74
N VAL A 336 -3.61 -9.63 -6.06
CA VAL A 336 -2.98 -8.75 -5.08
C VAL A 336 -4.05 -8.15 -4.16
N LEU A 337 -5.14 -7.60 -4.71
CA LEU A 337 -6.23 -7.03 -3.92
C LEU A 337 -6.93 -8.03 -2.98
N LEU A 338 -6.99 -9.32 -3.37
CA LEU A 338 -7.54 -10.36 -2.49
C LEU A 338 -6.59 -10.69 -1.35
N LEU A 339 -5.28 -10.55 -1.54
CA LEU A 339 -4.28 -10.87 -0.53
C LEU A 339 -3.99 -9.71 0.43
N THR A 340 -3.99 -8.47 -0.04
CA THR A 340 -3.63 -7.30 0.77
C THR A 340 -4.31 -7.25 2.15
N PRO A 341 -5.62 -7.54 2.29
CA PRO A 341 -6.27 -7.51 3.61
C PRO A 341 -5.71 -8.50 4.64
N TYR A 342 -5.09 -9.58 4.17
CA TYR A 342 -4.50 -10.64 5.00
C TYR A 342 -3.00 -10.43 5.25
N VAL A 343 -2.42 -9.41 4.63
CA VAL A 343 -0.98 -9.12 4.62
C VAL A 343 -0.84 -7.70 5.14
N LYS A 344 -1.14 -7.47 6.42
CA LYS A 344 -1.02 -6.14 7.04
C LYS A 344 0.38 -5.91 7.62
N PRO A 345 0.87 -4.67 7.65
CA PRO A 345 2.10 -4.34 8.34
C PRO A 345 1.93 -4.67 9.82
N VAL A 346 3.01 -5.13 10.44
CA VAL A 346 3.17 -5.10 11.89
C VAL A 346 2.95 -3.65 12.33
N GLU A 347 1.84 -3.37 13.04
CA GLU A 347 1.57 -2.03 13.53
C GLU A 347 2.75 -1.59 14.39
N ARG A 348 3.43 -0.53 13.97
CA ARG A 348 4.37 0.16 14.87
C ARG A 348 3.49 0.87 15.88
N THR A 349 3.69 0.57 17.16
CA THR A 349 3.03 1.18 18.31
C THR A 349 2.70 2.64 18.03
N SER A 350 1.42 2.93 17.80
CA SER A 350 0.92 4.30 17.69
C SER A 350 1.06 4.92 19.07
N SER A 351 1.98 5.86 19.24
CA SER A 351 2.04 6.71 20.42
C SER A 351 0.69 7.38 20.64
N ILE A 352 0.25 7.53 21.89
CA ILE A 352 -1.04 8.14 22.21
C ILE A 352 -1.03 9.59 21.68
N ASP A 353 -2.09 10.02 21.01
CA ASP A 353 -2.16 11.40 20.49
C ASP A 353 -2.41 12.39 21.64
N LEU A 354 -1.31 12.82 22.26
CA LEU A 354 -1.27 13.74 23.39
C LEU A 354 -1.98 15.07 23.12
N SER A 355 -2.02 15.51 21.86
CA SER A 355 -2.62 16.79 21.47
C SER A 355 -4.14 16.77 21.65
N THR A 356 -4.78 15.64 21.34
CA THR A 356 -6.22 15.44 21.54
C THR A 356 -6.62 15.42 23.02
N LEU A 357 -5.66 15.14 23.90
CA LEU A 357 -5.84 15.10 25.36
C LEU A 357 -5.50 16.42 26.04
N GLY A 358 -5.09 17.45 25.27
CA GLY A 358 -4.64 18.74 25.82
C GLY A 358 -3.31 18.65 26.57
N ILE A 359 -2.49 17.63 26.32
CA ILE A 359 -1.17 17.46 26.93
C ILE A 359 -0.11 18.10 26.02
N GLU A 360 0.45 19.23 26.44
CA GLU A 360 1.57 19.86 25.72
C GLU A 360 2.85 19.02 25.85
N GLU A 361 3.45 18.68 24.69
CA GLU A 361 4.78 18.09 24.60
C GLU A 361 5.83 19.13 24.95
N SER A 362 6.55 18.95 26.07
CA SER A 362 7.74 19.75 26.35
C SER A 362 8.94 19.18 25.59
N ASN A 363 8.94 19.31 24.27
CA ASN A 363 10.18 19.12 23.52
C ASN A 363 11.05 20.36 23.73
N GLY A 364 12.19 20.16 24.40
CA GLY A 364 13.16 21.21 24.61
C GLY A 364 13.55 21.85 23.29
N GLN A 365 13.58 23.18 23.27
CA GLN A 365 14.14 23.95 22.17
C GLN A 365 15.56 23.46 21.86
N ASP A 366 15.74 22.85 20.70
CA ASP A 366 16.96 23.03 19.91
C ASP A 366 16.59 22.99 18.42
N ASN A 367 16.84 24.12 17.76
CA ASN A 367 16.71 24.28 16.32
C ASN A 367 17.82 23.49 15.62
N GLU A 368 17.55 22.25 15.22
CA GLU A 368 18.34 21.60 14.17
C GLU A 368 17.47 21.09 13.02
N LYS A 369 17.93 21.43 11.81
CA LYS A 369 17.27 21.23 10.53
C LYS A 369 16.90 19.75 10.30
N LYS A 370 15.67 19.55 9.82
CA LYS A 370 15.15 18.30 9.26
C LYS A 370 16.16 17.64 8.31
N ASN A 371 16.76 16.55 8.76
CA ASN A 371 17.24 15.47 7.91
C ASN A 371 16.38 14.23 8.23
N GLU A 372 15.35 14.01 7.41
CA GLU A 372 14.52 12.81 7.42
C GLU A 372 15.28 11.69 6.70
N ASP A 373 16.08 10.89 7.43
CA ASP A 373 16.45 9.52 7.00
C ASP A 373 17.23 8.70 8.06
N LYS A 374 16.68 8.59 9.27
CA LYS A 374 16.99 7.48 10.18
C LYS A 374 15.71 6.99 10.86
N PRO A 375 15.55 5.68 11.12
CA PRO A 375 14.46 5.20 11.97
C PRO A 375 14.62 5.85 13.34
N LYS A 376 13.70 6.74 13.72
CA LYS A 376 13.63 7.27 15.08
C LYS A 376 13.40 6.08 16.02
N GLN A 377 14.34 5.82 16.92
CA GLN A 377 14.01 5.13 18.17
C GLN A 377 12.94 5.99 18.87
N PRO A 378 11.93 5.40 19.54
CA PRO A 378 10.98 6.19 20.32
C PRO A 378 11.78 7.02 21.32
N GLU A 379 11.79 8.35 21.11
CA GLU A 379 12.49 9.29 21.97
C GLU A 379 11.86 9.18 23.37
N THR A 380 12.64 8.77 24.38
CA THR A 380 12.16 8.69 25.76
C THR A 380 11.60 10.03 26.21
N PRO A 381 10.30 10.13 26.56
CA PRO A 381 9.71 11.41 26.96
C PRO A 381 10.35 11.91 28.27
N LYS A 382 10.38 13.23 28.44
CA LYS A 382 10.70 13.85 29.73
C LYS A 382 9.53 13.63 30.68
N GLY A 383 9.77 13.00 31.82
CA GLY A 383 8.71 12.75 32.77
C GLY A 383 8.42 13.95 33.68
N LYS A 384 7.16 14.04 34.10
CA LYS A 384 6.61 15.03 35.04
C LYS A 384 6.44 14.40 36.43
N SER A 385 6.28 15.22 37.47
CA SER A 385 6.03 14.72 38.83
C SER A 385 4.64 14.07 38.96
N LEU A 386 4.57 12.91 39.62
CA LEU A 386 3.32 12.19 39.91
C LEU A 386 2.40 12.91 40.90
N GLU A 387 2.86 13.95 41.59
CA GLU A 387 2.07 14.70 42.59
C GLU A 387 0.75 15.25 42.02
N LYS A 388 0.73 15.66 40.74
CA LYS A 388 -0.50 16.15 40.09
C LYS A 388 -1.50 15.03 39.81
N GLY A 389 -1.09 13.78 39.92
CA GLY A 389 -1.87 12.58 39.65
C GLY A 389 -2.43 11.89 40.89
N ILE A 390 -2.40 12.51 42.08
CA ILE A 390 -2.99 11.90 43.29
C ILE A 390 -4.45 11.51 43.04
N GLY A 391 -4.78 10.24 43.26
CA GLY A 391 -6.10 9.69 42.93
C GLY A 391 -6.07 8.19 42.61
N SER A 392 -7.24 7.66 42.28
CA SER A 392 -7.44 6.29 41.83
C SER A 392 -7.70 6.27 40.32
N TRP A 393 -6.92 5.50 39.59
CA TRP A 393 -6.93 5.47 38.14
C TRP A 393 -7.12 4.05 37.62
N VAL A 394 -7.77 3.91 36.47
CA VAL A 394 -8.00 2.63 35.77
C VAL A 394 -7.41 2.73 34.37
N ILE A 395 -6.66 1.71 33.95
CA ILE A 395 -6.13 1.63 32.58
C ILE A 395 -7.31 1.57 31.59
N ASP A 396 -7.27 2.43 30.59
CA ASP A 396 -8.14 2.37 29.44
C ASP A 396 -7.54 1.41 28.40
N SER A 397 -8.11 0.21 28.29
CA SER A 397 -7.59 -0.84 27.41
C SER A 397 -7.68 -0.49 25.92
N GLU A 398 -8.57 0.40 25.49
CA GLU A 398 -8.70 0.77 24.07
C GLU A 398 -7.61 1.77 23.64
N SER A 399 -7.10 2.54 24.60
CA SER A 399 -6.10 3.59 24.37
C SER A 399 -4.72 3.23 24.93
N SER A 400 -4.52 2.01 25.42
CA SER A 400 -3.29 1.55 26.06
C SER A 400 -2.70 0.37 25.31
N LYS A 401 -1.38 0.36 25.12
CA LYS A 401 -0.66 -0.76 24.51
C LYS A 401 0.59 -1.09 25.31
N VAL A 402 0.84 -2.38 25.50
CA VAL A 402 2.10 -2.91 26.07
C VAL A 402 2.79 -3.71 24.98
N SER A 403 3.89 -3.19 24.46
CA SER A 403 4.70 -3.82 23.41
C SER A 403 5.91 -4.55 23.98
N PHE A 404 6.39 -5.55 23.27
CA PHE A 404 7.59 -6.31 23.62
C PHE A 404 8.45 -6.62 22.40
N GLU A 405 9.75 -6.80 22.64
CA GLU A 405 10.72 -7.23 21.62
C GLU A 405 11.63 -8.35 22.14
N LEU A 406 11.77 -9.42 21.36
CA LEU A 406 12.59 -10.60 21.68
C LEU A 406 13.44 -11.02 20.47
N GLY A 407 14.72 -11.32 20.67
CA GLY A 407 15.59 -11.85 19.61
C GLY A 407 16.91 -11.09 19.44
N PRO A 408 17.79 -11.60 18.54
CA PRO A 408 19.09 -11.00 18.27
C PRO A 408 18.98 -9.69 17.48
N ASP A 409 20.03 -8.87 17.58
CA ASP A 409 20.15 -7.62 16.84
C ASP A 409 20.06 -7.87 15.32
N GLY A 410 19.12 -7.18 14.65
CA GLY A 410 18.85 -7.32 13.22
C GLY A 410 17.66 -8.22 12.84
N GLY A 411 16.98 -8.82 13.83
CA GLY A 411 15.81 -9.68 13.59
C GLY A 411 14.90 -9.86 14.81
N ARG A 412 14.75 -8.83 15.65
CA ARG A 412 13.89 -8.88 16.84
C ARG A 412 12.43 -9.11 16.43
N THR A 413 11.81 -10.12 17.01
CA THR A 413 10.38 -10.35 16.95
C THR A 413 9.70 -9.31 17.81
N LYS A 414 8.74 -8.59 17.22
CA LYS A 414 7.95 -7.58 17.92
C LYS A 414 6.57 -8.14 18.20
N GLY A 415 5.99 -7.73 19.31
CA GLY A 415 4.60 -8.02 19.61
C GLY A 415 4.01 -7.02 20.59
N GLU A 416 2.72 -7.17 20.82
CA GLU A 416 1.99 -6.37 21.80
C GLU A 416 0.90 -7.18 22.49
N PHE A 417 0.44 -6.68 23.63
CA PHE A 417 -0.80 -7.08 24.27
C PHE A 417 -1.88 -6.09 23.87
N GLU A 418 -2.86 -6.55 23.10
CA GLU A 418 -3.99 -5.73 22.65
C GLU A 418 -4.95 -5.37 23.79
N LYS A 419 -4.94 -6.15 24.88
CA LYS A 419 -5.75 -5.89 26.08
C LYS A 419 -4.84 -5.73 27.28
N VAL A 420 -5.01 -4.63 28.00
CA VAL A 420 -4.27 -4.35 29.23
C VAL A 420 -5.24 -3.84 30.26
N GLU A 421 -5.34 -4.57 31.37
CA GLU A 421 -6.20 -4.19 32.49
C GLU A 421 -5.35 -3.79 33.68
N GLY A 422 -5.74 -2.74 34.39
CA GLY A 422 -5.01 -2.38 35.59
C GLY A 422 -5.55 -1.19 36.34
N LYS A 423 -4.97 -0.99 37.51
CA LYS A 423 -5.29 0.11 38.41
C LYS A 423 -4.01 0.73 38.93
N PHE A 424 -4.03 2.05 39.07
CA PHE A 424 -2.97 2.80 39.69
C PHE A 424 -3.57 3.71 40.76
N ASN A 425 -3.16 3.50 42.01
CA ASN A 425 -3.50 4.40 43.10
C ASN A 425 -2.28 5.23 43.45
N VAL A 426 -2.33 6.51 43.13
CA VAL A 426 -1.29 7.48 43.44
C VAL A 426 -1.65 8.14 44.77
N LYS A 427 -0.76 8.06 45.75
CA LYS A 427 -0.94 8.66 47.08
C LYS A 427 -0.13 9.94 47.23
N GLU A 428 -0.43 10.73 48.27
CA GLU A 428 0.37 11.90 48.63
C GLU A 428 1.84 11.51 48.91
N ASP A 429 2.03 10.43 49.65
CA ASP A 429 3.33 9.76 49.75
C ASP A 429 3.51 8.83 48.54
N ILE A 430 4.22 9.31 47.53
CA ILE A 430 4.39 8.63 46.23
C ILE A 430 5.02 7.24 46.42
N GLU A 431 5.93 7.07 47.38
CA GLU A 431 6.60 5.80 47.66
C GLU A 431 5.61 4.70 48.09
N SER A 432 4.46 5.10 48.65
CA SER A 432 3.39 4.21 49.10
C SER A 432 2.30 3.95 48.06
N SER A 433 2.47 4.46 46.83
CA SER A 433 1.57 4.26 45.70
C SER A 433 1.54 2.80 45.25
N THR A 434 0.49 2.40 44.52
CA THR A 434 0.31 0.99 44.13
C THR A 434 -0.16 0.85 42.68
N ILE A 435 0.51 0.01 41.91
CA ILE A 435 0.13 -0.43 40.57
C ILE A 435 -0.23 -1.91 40.61
N SER A 436 -1.35 -2.27 39.97
CA SER A 436 -1.75 -3.65 39.70
C SER A 436 -2.15 -3.76 38.23
N VAL A 437 -1.51 -4.64 37.48
CA VAL A 437 -1.79 -4.89 36.05
C VAL A 437 -2.08 -6.37 35.83
N THR A 438 -3.01 -6.65 34.93
CA THR A 438 -3.32 -7.99 34.41
C THR A 438 -3.22 -7.93 32.88
N LEU A 439 -2.44 -8.85 32.31
CA LEU A 439 -2.28 -9.03 30.88
C LEU A 439 -2.91 -10.38 30.49
N PRO A 440 -4.06 -10.38 29.80
CA PRO A 440 -4.62 -11.61 29.21
C PRO A 440 -3.64 -12.17 28.17
N VAL A 441 -3.27 -13.43 28.31
CA VAL A 441 -2.32 -14.10 27.39
C VAL A 441 -2.92 -14.19 25.99
N GLU A 442 -4.23 -14.45 25.87
CA GLU A 442 -4.98 -14.46 24.61
C GLU A 442 -4.87 -13.15 23.79
N SER A 443 -4.53 -12.03 24.43
CA SER A 443 -4.42 -10.73 23.76
C SER A 443 -3.02 -10.46 23.19
N LEU A 444 -2.10 -11.41 23.35
CA LEU A 444 -0.78 -11.32 22.76
C LEU A 444 -0.85 -11.51 21.25
N THR A 445 -0.25 -10.59 20.52
CA THR A 445 0.03 -10.76 19.09
C THR A 445 1.48 -10.43 18.77
N THR A 446 2.09 -11.23 17.93
CA THR A 446 3.36 -10.96 17.23
C THR A 446 3.11 -10.56 15.79
N TYR A 447 1.85 -10.21 15.47
CA TYR A 447 1.36 -9.90 14.13
C TYR A 447 1.52 -11.06 13.14
N ASN A 448 1.69 -12.27 13.67
CA ASN A 448 1.83 -13.52 12.95
C ASN A 448 0.90 -14.54 13.61
N SER A 449 -0.27 -14.76 13.02
CA SER A 449 -1.32 -15.59 13.64
C SER A 449 -0.85 -17.02 13.94
N MET A 450 0.00 -17.61 13.09
CA MET A 450 0.50 -18.97 13.34
C MET A 450 1.49 -18.99 14.51
N ARG A 451 2.31 -17.95 14.65
CA ARG A 451 3.20 -17.80 15.81
C ARG A 451 2.38 -17.55 17.07
N ASP A 452 1.35 -16.71 16.98
CA ASP A 452 0.48 -16.38 18.10
C ASP A 452 -0.25 -17.62 18.60
N GLU A 453 -0.82 -18.43 17.69
CA GLU A 453 -1.40 -19.74 18.01
C GLU A 453 -0.41 -20.66 18.72
N HIS A 454 0.83 -20.78 18.20
CA HIS A 454 1.87 -21.61 18.80
C HIS A 454 2.33 -21.10 20.17
N LEU A 455 2.33 -19.79 20.40
CA LEU A 455 2.67 -19.19 21.70
C LEU A 455 1.64 -19.54 22.79
N MET A 456 0.39 -19.86 22.42
CA MET A 456 -0.64 -20.30 23.38
C MET A 456 -0.44 -21.75 23.85
N GLU A 457 0.32 -22.56 23.11
CA GLU A 457 0.51 -23.98 23.40
C GLU A 457 1.36 -24.23 24.66
N SER A 458 1.40 -25.50 25.10
CA SER A 458 2.05 -25.92 26.35
C SER A 458 3.56 -25.69 26.40
N ASP A 459 4.20 -25.52 25.25
CA ASP A 459 5.64 -25.29 25.14
C ASP A 459 6.03 -23.82 25.43
N TYR A 460 5.04 -22.90 25.45
CA TYR A 460 5.21 -21.48 25.75
C TYR A 460 4.29 -21.04 26.89
N PHE A 461 3.27 -20.21 26.64
CA PHE A 461 2.46 -19.63 27.70
C PHE A 461 1.46 -20.62 28.29
N HIS A 462 1.10 -21.69 27.57
CA HIS A 462 0.10 -22.66 28.00
C HIS A 462 -1.19 -21.98 28.47
N GLU A 463 -1.76 -21.15 27.59
CA GLU A 463 -2.83 -20.19 27.89
C GLU A 463 -4.03 -20.84 28.58
N GLU A 464 -4.42 -22.04 28.15
CA GLU A 464 -5.53 -22.81 28.74
C GLU A 464 -5.35 -23.04 30.26
N LYS A 465 -4.11 -23.17 30.72
CA LYS A 465 -3.78 -23.36 32.14
C LYS A 465 -3.43 -22.04 32.83
N TYR A 466 -2.79 -21.11 32.11
CA TYR A 466 -2.27 -19.85 32.64
C TYR A 466 -2.77 -18.65 31.80
N PRO A 467 -4.07 -18.29 31.90
CA PRO A 467 -4.69 -17.34 30.97
C PRO A 467 -4.26 -15.88 31.18
N THR A 468 -3.59 -15.57 32.30
CA THR A 468 -3.22 -14.19 32.66
C THR A 468 -1.83 -14.10 33.25
N MET A 469 -1.09 -13.06 32.87
CA MET A 469 0.09 -12.57 33.58
C MET A 469 -0.29 -11.39 34.46
N LYS A 470 0.40 -11.22 35.59
CA LYS A 470 0.07 -10.18 36.58
C LYS A 470 1.30 -9.46 37.06
N PHE A 471 1.17 -8.16 37.25
CA PHE A 471 2.19 -7.32 37.89
C PHE A 471 1.60 -6.61 39.10
N LYS A 472 2.34 -6.58 40.21
CA LYS A 472 1.98 -5.83 41.42
C LYS A 472 3.20 -5.11 41.98
N SER A 473 3.14 -3.79 42.08
CA SER A 473 4.24 -2.97 42.62
C SER A 473 4.49 -3.23 44.11
N ILE A 474 5.76 -3.20 44.50
CA ILE A 474 6.26 -3.28 45.88
C ILE A 474 6.79 -1.92 46.34
N SER A 475 7.58 -1.23 45.51
CA SER A 475 8.17 0.07 45.85
C SER A 475 8.23 1.01 44.65
N PHE A 476 8.25 2.32 44.94
CA PHE A 476 8.45 3.41 43.97
C PHE A 476 9.61 4.27 44.43
N ASP A 477 10.70 4.26 43.67
CA ASP A 477 11.90 5.05 43.95
C ASP A 477 12.03 6.18 42.91
N PRO A 478 12.04 7.46 43.30
CA PRO A 478 12.28 8.57 42.37
C PRO A 478 13.66 8.47 41.71
N GLN A 479 13.71 8.61 40.38
CA GLN A 479 14.95 8.54 39.59
C GLN A 479 14.93 9.60 38.48
N GLY A 480 15.61 10.73 38.72
CA GLY A 480 15.70 11.81 37.75
C GLY A 480 14.32 12.40 37.40
N ASP A 481 13.89 12.24 36.15
CA ASP A 481 12.58 12.68 35.66
C ASP A 481 11.52 11.55 35.65
N GLY A 482 11.77 10.45 36.35
CA GLY A 482 10.85 9.31 36.42
C GLY A 482 10.95 8.57 37.75
N TYR A 483 10.45 7.34 37.74
CA TYR A 483 10.39 6.45 38.89
C TYR A 483 10.89 5.06 38.49
N ARG A 484 11.72 4.48 39.33
CA ARG A 484 12.04 3.06 39.31
C ARG A 484 11.01 2.35 40.19
N VAL A 485 10.31 1.38 39.62
CA VAL A 485 9.27 0.63 40.33
C VAL A 485 9.70 -0.84 40.35
N ILE A 486 9.83 -1.39 41.56
CA ILE A 486 10.07 -2.82 41.76
C ILE A 486 8.72 -3.46 42.04
N GLY A 487 8.44 -4.63 41.45
CA GLY A 487 7.20 -5.34 41.70
C GLY A 487 7.27 -6.82 41.37
N ASP A 488 6.32 -7.56 41.96
CA ASP A 488 6.10 -8.97 41.69
C ASP A 488 5.46 -9.12 40.30
N PHE A 489 6.12 -9.85 39.41
CA PHE A 489 5.56 -10.30 38.15
C PHE A 489 5.28 -11.79 38.21
N THR A 490 4.07 -12.19 37.85
CA THR A 490 3.65 -13.59 37.79
C THR A 490 3.37 -13.99 36.35
N MET A 491 4.06 -15.03 35.88
CA MET A 491 3.87 -15.66 34.57
C MET A 491 4.02 -17.16 34.71
N MET A 492 3.10 -17.94 34.10
CA MET A 492 3.08 -19.41 34.18
C MET A 492 3.14 -19.95 35.63
N ASP A 493 2.41 -19.33 36.55
CA ASP A 493 2.41 -19.60 38.01
C ASP A 493 3.76 -19.41 38.73
N VAL A 494 4.77 -18.83 38.07
CA VAL A 494 6.03 -18.44 38.70
C VAL A 494 6.02 -16.94 38.97
N THR A 495 6.34 -16.55 40.21
CA THR A 495 6.44 -15.14 40.61
C THR A 495 7.89 -14.76 40.87
N ASN A 496 8.37 -13.72 40.20
CA ASN A 496 9.69 -13.12 40.44
C ASN A 496 9.57 -11.60 40.45
N GLU A 497 10.49 -10.94 41.17
CA GLU A 497 10.61 -9.49 41.15
C GLU A 497 11.16 -9.02 39.80
N ILE A 498 10.54 -7.99 39.22
CA ILE A 498 11.04 -7.27 38.06
C ILE A 498 11.10 -5.78 38.35
N GLU A 499 11.95 -5.10 37.58
CA GLU A 499 12.09 -3.66 37.60
C GLU A 499 11.43 -3.04 36.37
N LEU A 500 10.69 -1.96 36.57
CA LEU A 500 10.22 -1.09 35.49
C LEU A 500 10.63 0.36 35.74
N THR A 501 10.94 1.06 34.66
CA THR A 501 11.05 2.53 34.64
C THR A 501 9.70 3.09 34.25
N LEU A 502 9.17 4.01 35.04
CA LEU A 502 7.89 4.68 34.83
C LEU A 502 8.10 6.19 34.74
N LYS A 503 7.44 6.84 33.78
CA LYS A 503 7.42 8.30 33.63
C LYS A 503 5.99 8.78 33.40
N LEU A 504 5.61 9.86 34.08
CA LEU A 504 4.38 10.58 33.77
C LEU A 504 4.60 11.48 32.57
N VAL A 505 3.89 11.25 31.47
CA VAL A 505 3.94 12.10 30.27
C VAL A 505 3.09 13.36 30.47
N GLY A 506 1.89 13.18 31.03
CA GLY A 506 1.00 14.29 31.33
C GLY A 506 -0.35 13.85 31.90
N ILE A 507 -1.10 14.86 32.34
CA ILE A 507 -2.49 14.73 32.78
C ILE A 507 -3.30 15.72 31.96
N GLY A 508 -4.36 15.23 31.35
CA GLY A 508 -5.29 15.98 30.50
C GLY A 508 -6.74 15.68 30.87
N GLU A 509 -7.65 15.97 29.94
CA GLU A 509 -9.09 15.74 30.12
C GLU A 509 -9.70 15.19 28.83
N LYS A 510 -10.58 14.20 28.94
CA LYS A 510 -11.38 13.66 27.83
C LYS A 510 -12.80 13.45 28.32
N GLU A 511 -13.77 14.03 27.62
CA GLU A 511 -15.20 13.90 27.95
C GLU A 511 -15.57 14.24 29.40
N GLY A 512 -14.92 15.26 29.99
CA GLY A 512 -15.18 15.68 31.37
C GLY A 512 -14.50 14.82 32.45
N LYS A 513 -13.67 13.85 32.08
CA LYS A 513 -12.88 13.02 33.00
C LYS A 513 -11.39 13.31 32.88
N ARG A 514 -10.68 13.30 34.01
CA ARG A 514 -9.22 13.43 34.02
C ARG A 514 -8.58 12.19 33.42
N ILE A 515 -7.59 12.41 32.57
CA ILE A 515 -6.81 11.38 31.89
C ILE A 515 -5.35 11.52 32.29
N MET A 516 -4.68 10.42 32.58
CA MET A 516 -3.24 10.37 32.85
C MET A 516 -2.55 9.48 31.83
N VAL A 517 -1.45 9.94 31.24
CA VAL A 517 -0.64 9.14 30.31
C VAL A 517 0.70 8.81 30.94
N LEU A 518 1.01 7.51 31.01
CA LEU A 518 2.28 7.01 31.53
C LEU A 518 3.07 6.33 30.42
N TRP A 519 4.37 6.56 30.43
CA TRP A 519 5.34 5.85 29.60
C TRP A 519 6.19 4.96 30.50
N GLY A 520 6.60 3.80 30.00
CA GLY A 520 7.59 3.00 30.72
C GLY A 520 8.26 1.91 29.90
N LYS A 521 9.28 1.33 30.52
CA LYS A 521 10.06 0.21 29.99
C LYS A 521 10.39 -0.79 31.08
N SER A 522 10.56 -2.05 30.71
CA SER A 522 11.01 -3.11 31.61
C SER A 522 11.77 -4.16 30.80
N GLN A 523 12.53 -5.00 31.49
CA GLN A 523 13.23 -6.12 30.88
C GLN A 523 13.10 -7.33 31.81
N LEU A 524 12.81 -8.50 31.23
CA LEU A 524 12.80 -9.75 31.99
C LEU A 524 13.42 -10.90 31.20
N ASP A 525 13.97 -11.87 31.90
CA ASP A 525 14.40 -13.14 31.32
C ASP A 525 13.26 -14.17 31.44
N ARG A 526 12.73 -14.63 30.30
CA ARG A 526 11.60 -15.54 30.24
C ARG A 526 11.90 -16.91 30.88
N THR A 527 13.17 -17.29 30.95
CA THR A 527 13.59 -18.59 31.51
C THR A 527 13.41 -18.65 33.02
N ASN A 528 13.39 -17.51 33.69
CA ASN A 528 13.09 -17.41 35.12
C ASN A 528 11.64 -17.77 35.46
N PHE A 529 10.76 -17.86 34.45
CA PHE A 529 9.33 -18.15 34.60
C PHE A 529 8.92 -19.50 34.02
N GLY A 530 9.89 -20.36 33.68
CA GLY A 530 9.62 -21.73 33.23
C GLY A 530 9.69 -21.96 31.72
N MET A 531 9.94 -20.93 30.90
CA MET A 531 10.17 -21.11 29.46
C MET A 531 11.57 -21.69 29.17
N ALA A 532 11.69 -22.49 28.12
CA ALA A 532 12.97 -23.08 27.73
C ALA A 532 13.96 -22.02 27.19
N PRO A 533 15.26 -22.10 27.56
CA PRO A 533 16.29 -21.21 27.00
C PRO A 533 16.51 -21.51 25.52
N SER A 534 16.69 -20.46 24.71
CA SER A 534 16.91 -20.59 23.27
C SER A 534 17.94 -19.59 22.79
N SER A 535 19.05 -20.08 22.22
CA SER A 535 20.06 -19.22 21.59
C SER A 535 19.59 -18.63 20.26
N LYS A 536 18.50 -19.14 19.69
CA LYS A 536 17.91 -18.65 18.43
C LYS A 536 16.85 -17.58 18.68
N GLU A 537 15.97 -17.80 19.66
CA GLU A 537 14.92 -16.84 20.03
C GLU A 537 15.45 -15.75 20.97
N GLY A 538 16.50 -16.04 21.75
CA GLY A 538 16.89 -15.21 22.89
C GLY A 538 16.06 -15.53 24.13
N ASN A 539 16.53 -15.06 25.28
CA ASN A 539 15.88 -15.29 26.58
C ASN A 539 15.30 -14.00 27.17
N VAL A 540 15.86 -12.85 26.80
CA VAL A 540 15.53 -11.56 27.38
C VAL A 540 14.49 -10.85 26.53
N VAL A 541 13.38 -10.49 27.16
CA VAL A 541 12.25 -9.77 26.56
C VAL A 541 12.30 -8.33 27.04
N ASP A 542 12.33 -7.39 26.09
CA ASP A 542 12.27 -5.97 26.36
C ASP A 542 10.83 -5.47 26.23
N PHE A 543 10.27 -4.91 27.28
CA PHE A 543 8.92 -4.33 27.30
C PHE A 543 8.98 -2.81 27.18
N HIS A 544 8.04 -2.26 26.40
CA HIS A 544 7.79 -0.82 26.27
C HIS A 544 6.29 -0.59 26.32
N PHE A 545 5.84 0.37 27.12
CA PHE A 545 4.42 0.65 27.27
C PHE A 545 4.14 2.14 27.33
N GLU A 546 3.04 2.52 26.72
CA GLU A 546 2.44 3.84 26.82
C GLU A 546 0.96 3.59 27.13
N VAL A 547 0.54 3.96 28.34
CA VAL A 547 -0.78 3.60 28.86
C VAL A 547 -1.56 4.84 29.24
N GLN A 548 -2.81 4.88 28.80
CA GLN A 548 -3.79 5.88 29.19
C GLN A 548 -4.57 5.37 30.40
N LEU A 549 -4.71 6.20 31.42
CA LEU A 549 -5.55 5.91 32.57
C LEU A 549 -6.64 6.96 32.71
N THR A 550 -7.84 6.51 33.07
CA THR A 550 -8.98 7.37 33.39
C THR A 550 -9.21 7.39 34.90
N GLU A 551 -9.49 8.56 35.46
CA GLU A 551 -9.82 8.72 36.87
C GLU A 551 -11.12 7.98 37.21
N ARG A 552 -11.13 7.30 38.37
CA ARG A 552 -12.21 6.42 38.80
C ARG A 552 -13.33 7.11 39.57
#